data_AF-A0A7S2R6H9-F1
#
_entry.id   AF-A0A7S2R6H9-F1
#
_cell.length_a   1.000
_cell.length_b   1.000
_cell.length_c   1.000
_cell.angle_alpha   90.00
_cell.angle_beta   90.00
_cell.angle_gamma   90.00
#
_symmetry.space_group_name_H-M   'P 1'
#
loop_
_entity.id
_entity.type
_entity.pdbx_description
1 polymer ?
#
loop_
_entity_poly.entity_id
_entity_poly.type
_entity_poly.pdbx_seq_one_letter_code
_entity_poly.pdbx_strand_id
1 'polypeptide(L)'
;MIVSYSMTTSIRILTTSKLDSNPCIILVSPDGSTILVNCGEGCQRSFLESSTTKANVSGLRLRSINRICLTHIAHDAIGGLPGVILTSADAKEVALNMAQNAKREKKEKQNNNNNNNNKKRKEDFPIEDDNNLLSLDIVGPNGTQG
;
A
#
# COMPACT_ATOMS: atom_id res chain seq x y z
N MET A 1 9.32 14.61 -25.67
CA MET A 1 8.44 13.50 -25.24
C MET A 1 7.60 14.02 -24.08
N ILE A 2 6.34 14.38 -24.32
CA ILE A 2 5.45 14.86 -23.26
C ILE A 2 4.87 13.62 -22.58
N VAL A 3 5.31 13.34 -21.35
CA VAL A 3 4.66 12.34 -20.50
C VAL A 3 3.34 12.97 -20.04
N SER A 4 2.23 12.54 -20.63
CA SER A 4 0.90 12.97 -20.20
C SER A 4 0.58 12.29 -18.87
N TYR A 5 0.82 12.97 -17.75
CA TYR A 5 0.39 12.52 -16.43
C TYR A 5 -1.13 12.73 -16.33
N SER A 6 -1.89 11.63 -16.24
CA SER A 6 -3.30 11.71 -15.87
C SER A 6 -3.40 12.15 -14.42
N MET A 7 -3.69 13.43 -14.16
CA MET A 7 -3.87 14.01 -12.82
C MET A 7 -5.21 13.62 -12.18
N THR A 8 -5.70 12.42 -12.49
CA THR A 8 -7.04 11.96 -12.11
C THR A 8 -6.97 11.09 -10.88
N THR A 9 -7.59 11.54 -9.80
CA THR A 9 -7.90 10.65 -8.67
C THR A 9 -9.09 9.78 -9.05
N SER A 10 -9.05 8.49 -8.68
CA SER A 10 -10.18 7.58 -8.86
C SER A 10 -10.77 7.16 -7.52
N ILE A 11 -12.09 7.02 -7.48
CA ILE A 11 -12.83 6.52 -6.32
C ILE A 11 -13.23 5.08 -6.63
N ARG A 12 -12.97 4.17 -5.70
CA ARG A 12 -13.44 2.79 -5.76
C ARG A 12 -14.28 2.46 -4.54
N ILE A 13 -15.46 1.92 -4.77
CA ILE A 13 -16.31 1.41 -3.71
C ILE A 13 -15.82 0.00 -3.39
N LEU A 14 -15.29 -0.21 -2.18
CA LEU A 14 -14.85 -1.53 -1.76
C LEU A 14 -16.04 -2.36 -1.27
N THR A 15 -16.84 -1.76 -0.39
CA THR A 15 -18.03 -2.37 0.17
C THR A 15 -19.12 -1.32 0.31
N THR A 16 -20.36 -1.76 0.17
CA THR A 16 -21.55 -0.98 0.50
C THR A 16 -22.21 -1.56 1.76
N SER A 17 -23.15 -0.83 2.36
CA SER A 17 -23.93 -1.36 3.48
C SER A 17 -24.72 -2.59 3.04
N LYS A 18 -24.42 -3.74 3.66
CA LYS A 18 -25.14 -5.01 3.53
C LYS A 18 -25.22 -5.67 4.91
N LEU A 19 -25.93 -6.80 5.03
CA LEU A 19 -26.04 -7.55 6.28
C LEU A 19 -24.66 -7.89 6.88
N ASP A 20 -23.68 -8.22 6.03
CA ASP A 20 -22.36 -8.70 6.45
C ASP A 20 -21.21 -7.73 6.11
N SER A 21 -21.51 -6.49 5.68
CA SER A 21 -20.48 -5.52 5.30
C SER A 21 -20.85 -4.09 5.60
N ASN A 22 -19.88 -3.35 6.12
CA ASN A 22 -19.97 -1.92 6.37
C ASN A 22 -19.45 -1.13 5.16
N PRO A 23 -19.92 0.11 4.93
CA PRO A 23 -19.47 0.92 3.81
C PRO A 23 -17.97 1.27 3.91
N CYS A 24 -17.24 1.00 2.84
CA CYS A 24 -15.82 1.31 2.73
C CYS A 24 -15.47 1.77 1.31
N ILE A 25 -14.64 2.80 1.21
CA ILE A 25 -14.27 3.45 -0.05
C ILE A 25 -12.75 3.61 -0.12
N ILE A 26 -12.21 3.58 -1.33
CA ILE A 26 -10.79 3.76 -1.59
C ILE A 26 -10.62 4.92 -2.57
N LEU A 27 -9.79 5.87 -2.19
CA LEU A 27 -9.31 6.93 -3.07
C LEU A 27 -7.93 6.51 -3.59
N VAL A 28 -7.77 6.46 -4.90
CA VAL A 28 -6.48 6.15 -5.55
C VAL A 28 -5.99 7.42 -6.24
N SER A 29 -4.92 7.97 -5.71
CA SER A 29 -4.23 9.13 -6.24
C SER A 29 -3.47 8.79 -7.53
N PRO A 30 -3.16 9.78 -8.37
CA PRO A 30 -2.35 9.59 -9.58
C PRO A 30 -0.96 9.00 -9.35
N ASP A 31 -0.37 9.26 -8.18
CA ASP A 31 0.94 8.73 -7.75
C ASP A 31 0.88 7.27 -7.27
N GLY A 32 -0.31 6.67 -7.28
CA GLY A 32 -0.55 5.30 -6.80
C GLY A 32 -0.72 5.20 -5.29
N SER A 33 -0.66 6.30 -4.54
CA SER A 33 -1.03 6.32 -3.13
C SER A 33 -2.53 6.06 -2.96
N THR A 34 -2.89 5.35 -1.88
CA THR A 34 -4.29 5.00 -1.63
C THR A 34 -4.73 5.37 -0.24
N ILE A 35 -5.87 6.05 -0.15
CA ILE A 35 -6.55 6.39 1.10
C ILE A 35 -7.75 5.47 1.26
N LEU A 36 -7.82 4.79 2.39
CA LEU A 36 -8.97 3.99 2.81
C LEU A 36 -9.92 4.86 3.63
N VAL A 37 -11.21 4.86 3.32
CA VAL A 37 -12.24 5.58 4.08
C VAL A 37 -13.13 4.57 4.78
N ASN A 38 -13.15 4.65 6.12
CA ASN A 38 -13.70 3.65 7.04
C ASN A 38 -13.06 2.26 6.89
N CYS A 39 -13.14 1.47 7.95
CA CYS A 39 -12.54 0.15 8.01
C CYS A 39 -13.37 -0.76 8.94
N GLY A 40 -14.63 -0.98 8.57
CA GLY A 40 -15.51 -1.89 9.29
C GLY A 40 -15.06 -3.34 9.24
N GLU A 41 -15.76 -4.18 10.02
CA GLU A 41 -15.47 -5.61 10.07
C GLU A 41 -15.41 -6.25 8.68
N GLY A 42 -14.47 -7.18 8.47
CA GLY A 42 -14.30 -7.88 7.21
C GLY A 42 -13.59 -7.09 6.10
N CYS A 43 -13.26 -5.81 6.32
CA CYS A 43 -12.63 -4.94 5.31
C CYS A 43 -11.36 -5.56 4.70
N GLN A 44 -10.49 -6.22 5.49
CA GLN A 44 -9.30 -6.88 4.96
C GLN A 44 -9.64 -7.98 3.93
N ARG A 45 -10.74 -8.70 4.13
CA ARG A 45 -11.16 -9.81 3.25
C ARG A 45 -11.72 -9.26 1.95
N SER A 46 -12.59 -8.26 2.03
CA SER A 46 -13.12 -7.56 0.86
C SER A 46 -12.01 -6.95 0.02
N PHE A 47 -10.99 -6.40 0.68
CA PHE A 47 -9.81 -5.88 -0.01
C PHE A 47 -9.06 -6.98 -0.78
N LEU A 48 -8.76 -8.12 -0.15
CA LEU A 48 -8.10 -9.26 -0.81
C LEU A 48 -8.94 -9.84 -1.96
N GLU A 49 -10.26 -9.93 -1.78
CA GLU A 49 -11.18 -10.42 -2.82
C GLU A 49 -11.23 -9.47 -4.04
N SER A 50 -11.30 -8.16 -3.79
CA SER A 50 -11.29 -7.13 -4.83
C SER A 50 -9.96 -7.10 -5.60
N SER A 51 -8.86 -7.53 -4.97
CA SER A 51 -7.55 -7.63 -5.62
C SER A 51 -7.39 -8.86 -6.52
N THR A 52 -8.20 -9.90 -6.28
CA THR A 52 -8.14 -11.18 -7.00
C THR A 52 -9.08 -11.23 -8.21
N THR A 53 -10.14 -10.42 -8.20
CA THR A 53 -11.13 -10.35 -9.27
C THR A 53 -10.60 -9.52 -10.45
N LYS A 54 -10.42 -10.20 -11.60
CA LYS A 54 -9.78 -9.76 -12.86
C LYS A 54 -10.46 -8.60 -13.60
N ALA A 55 -10.60 -7.42 -13.01
CA ALA A 55 -11.07 -6.23 -13.72
C ALA A 55 -9.93 -5.23 -13.97
N ASN A 56 -9.01 -5.57 -14.89
CA ASN A 56 -8.16 -4.71 -15.73
C ASN A 56 -7.54 -3.39 -15.20
N VAL A 57 -7.45 -3.16 -13.89
CA VAL A 57 -6.87 -1.92 -13.34
C VAL A 57 -5.99 -2.28 -12.15
N SER A 58 -4.68 -2.30 -12.39
CA SER A 58 -3.55 -2.42 -11.44
C SER A 58 -3.96 -2.93 -10.04
N GLY A 59 -3.72 -4.23 -9.79
CA GLY A 59 -4.15 -4.94 -8.58
C GLY A 59 -3.99 -4.11 -7.32
N LEU A 60 -5.12 -3.77 -6.72
CA LEU A 60 -5.19 -3.00 -5.49
C LEU A 60 -4.48 -3.80 -4.40
N ARG A 61 -3.32 -3.33 -3.94
CA ARG A 61 -2.48 -4.03 -2.95
C ARG A 61 -2.64 -3.37 -1.60
N LEU A 62 -2.82 -4.16 -0.54
CA LEU A 62 -3.03 -3.60 0.80
C LEU A 62 -1.83 -2.76 1.26
N ARG A 63 -0.64 -3.06 0.73
CA ARG A 63 0.59 -2.28 0.89
C ARG A 63 0.49 -0.83 0.39
N SER A 64 -0.36 -0.52 -0.58
CA SER A 64 -0.48 0.86 -1.11
C SER A 64 -1.26 1.78 -0.20
N ILE A 65 -1.92 1.26 0.84
CA ILE A 65 -2.65 2.08 1.80
C ILE A 65 -1.62 2.82 2.65
N ASN A 66 -1.58 4.14 2.48
CA ASN A 66 -0.74 5.01 3.28
C ASN A 66 -1.56 5.76 4.33
N ARG A 67 -2.87 5.87 4.14
CA ARG A 67 -3.76 6.60 5.04
C ARG A 67 -5.11 5.91 5.19
N ILE A 68 -5.62 5.90 6.42
CA ILE A 68 -6.97 5.49 6.77
C ILE A 68 -7.69 6.70 7.36
N CYS A 69 -8.79 7.11 6.74
CA CYS A 69 -9.65 8.18 7.22
C CYS A 69 -10.92 7.58 7.81
N LEU A 70 -11.18 7.86 9.08
CA LEU A 70 -12.39 7.44 9.78
C LEU A 70 -13.39 8.59 9.77
N THR A 71 -14.61 8.29 9.35
CA THR A 71 -15.71 9.29 9.34
C THR A 71 -16.32 9.50 10.72
N HIS A 72 -16.27 8.47 11.58
CA HIS A 72 -16.80 8.47 12.93
C HIS A 72 -16.13 7.35 13.76
N ILE A 73 -16.36 7.32 15.08
CA ILE A 73 -15.82 6.28 15.98
C ILE A 73 -16.98 5.36 16.40
N ALA A 74 -17.25 4.36 15.57
CA ALA A 74 -18.15 3.26 15.90
C ALA A 74 -17.67 1.96 15.23
N HIS A 75 -18.21 0.82 15.70
CA HIS A 75 -17.74 -0.51 15.31
C HIS A 75 -17.77 -0.77 13.80
N ASP A 76 -18.76 -0.21 13.09
CA ASP A 76 -18.88 -0.26 11.64
C ASP A 76 -17.79 0.52 10.89
N ALA A 77 -17.17 1.52 11.52
CA ALA A 77 -16.06 2.27 10.96
C ALA A 77 -14.68 1.75 11.39
N ILE A 78 -14.54 1.12 12.56
CA ILE A 78 -13.22 0.75 13.13
C ILE A 78 -13.02 -0.76 13.33
N GLY A 79 -14.06 -1.58 13.25
CA GLY A 79 -14.01 -2.99 13.65
C GLY A 79 -13.00 -3.84 12.87
N GLY A 80 -12.73 -3.51 11.61
CA GLY A 80 -11.72 -4.18 10.77
C GLY A 80 -10.34 -3.54 10.84
N LEU A 81 -10.18 -2.41 11.52
CA LEU A 81 -8.92 -1.66 11.57
C LEU A 81 -7.74 -2.49 12.10
N PRO A 82 -7.86 -3.26 13.20
CA PRO A 82 -6.77 -4.10 13.68
C PRO A 82 -6.31 -5.13 12.64
N GLY A 83 -7.25 -5.76 11.94
CA GLY A 83 -6.96 -6.77 10.93
C GLY A 83 -6.30 -6.16 9.69
N VAL A 84 -6.75 -4.98 9.25
CA VAL A 84 -6.10 -4.24 8.15
C VAL A 84 -4.69 -3.80 8.51
N ILE A 85 -4.46 -3.30 9.73
CA ILE A 85 -3.12 -2.89 10.19
C ILE A 85 -2.15 -4.08 10.13
N LEU A 86 -2.50 -5.19 10.78
CA LEU A 86 -1.66 -6.39 10.80
C LEU A 86 -1.41 -6.94 9.39
N THR A 87 -2.47 -7.10 8.60
CA THR A 87 -2.34 -7.60 7.22
C THR A 87 -1.48 -6.67 6.35
N SER A 88 -1.57 -5.35 6.56
CA SER A 88 -0.75 -4.37 5.83
C SER A 88 0.72 -4.43 6.24
N ALA A 89 1.01 -4.69 7.52
CA ALA A 89 2.37 -4.87 8.02
C ALA A 89 3.01 -6.14 7.42
N ASP A 90 2.30 -7.27 7.47
CA ASP A 90 2.75 -8.54 6.90
C ASP A 90 2.99 -8.42 5.39
N ALA A 91 2.05 -7.80 4.66
CA ALA A 91 2.19 -7.58 3.22
C ALA A 91 3.38 -6.67 2.88
N LYS A 92 3.73 -5.71 3.75
CA LYS A 92 4.91 -4.85 3.59
C LYS A 92 6.19 -5.65 3.80
N GLU A 93 6.28 -6.45 4.85
CA GLU A 93 7.46 -7.27 5.15
C GLU A 93 7.77 -8.25 4.01
N VAL A 94 6.76 -8.97 3.52
CA VAL A 94 6.91 -9.89 2.39
C VAL A 94 7.43 -9.17 1.15
N ALA A 95 6.89 -7.98 0.84
CA ALA A 95 7.32 -7.21 -0.32
C ALA A 95 8.75 -6.68 -0.18
N LEU A 96 9.17 -6.30 1.03
CA LEU A 96 10.53 -5.84 1.32
C LEU A 96 11.53 -6.98 1.15
N ASN A 97 11.22 -8.16 1.71
CA ASN A 97 12.04 -9.36 1.58
C ASN A 97 12.20 -9.78 0.11
N MET A 98 11.12 -9.77 -0.67
CA MET A 98 11.17 -10.04 -2.11
C MET A 98 12.03 -9.02 -2.87
N ALA A 99 11.90 -7.73 -2.56
CA ALA A 99 12.69 -6.67 -3.19
C ALA A 99 14.19 -6.80 -2.88
N GLN A 100 14.53 -7.14 -1.64
CA GLN A 100 15.91 -7.39 -1.23
C GLN A 100 16.50 -8.60 -1.95
N ASN A 101 15.77 -9.71 -2.06
CA ASN A 101 16.21 -10.90 -2.79
C ASN A 101 16.45 -10.60 -4.27
N ALA A 102 15.53 -9.87 -4.92
CA ALA A 102 15.72 -9.44 -6.31
C ALA A 102 16.95 -8.52 -6.50
N LYS A 103 17.25 -7.64 -5.53
CA LYS A 103 18.47 -6.81 -5.54
C LYS A 103 19.73 -7.67 -5.38
N ARG A 104 19.69 -8.71 -4.54
CA ARG A 104 20.81 -9.67 -4.35
C ARG A 104 21.10 -10.46 -5.62
N GLU A 105 20.07 -11.03 -6.26
CA GLU A 105 20.21 -11.76 -7.53
C GLU A 105 20.78 -10.89 -8.66
N LYS A 106 20.40 -9.61 -8.72
CA LYS A 106 20.97 -8.66 -9.70
C LYS A 106 22.45 -8.36 -9.43
N LYS A 107 22.86 -8.26 -8.16
CA LYS A 107 24.26 -8.07 -7.77
C LYS A 107 25.11 -9.31 -8.09
N GLU A 108 24.58 -10.52 -7.87
CA GLU A 108 25.29 -11.78 -8.20
C GLU A 108 25.49 -11.95 -9.72
N LYS A 109 24.49 -11.62 -10.54
CA LYS A 109 24.61 -11.65 -12.01
C LYS A 109 25.60 -10.61 -12.56
N GLN A 110 25.72 -9.43 -11.93
CA GLN A 110 26.75 -8.44 -12.28
C GLN A 110 28.15 -8.85 -11.86
N ASN A 111 28.32 -9.51 -10.71
CA ASN A 111 29.63 -9.99 -10.26
C ASN A 111 30.20 -11.09 -11.18
N ASN A 112 29.36 -12.00 -11.69
CA ASN A 112 29.83 -13.03 -12.63
C ASN A 112 30.24 -12.46 -14.01
N ASN A 113 29.65 -11.34 -14.45
CA ASN A 113 30.05 -10.69 -15.70
C ASN A 113 31.27 -9.75 -15.56
N ASN A 114 31.54 -9.24 -14.35
CA ASN A 114 32.65 -8.30 -14.11
C ASN A 114 34.01 -8.97 -13.86
N ASN A 115 34.07 -10.30 -13.70
CA ASN A 115 35.34 -11.01 -13.57
C ASN A 115 36.23 -10.98 -14.83
N ASN A 116 35.76 -10.39 -15.94
CA ASN A 116 36.59 -10.14 -17.12
C ASN A 116 37.15 -8.72 -17.25
N ASN A 117 36.81 -7.75 -16.38
CA ASN A 117 37.37 -6.41 -16.47
C ASN A 117 37.68 -5.79 -15.09
N ASN A 118 38.97 -5.78 -14.79
CA ASN A 118 39.57 -5.18 -13.60
C ASN A 118 39.30 -3.67 -13.47
N LYS A 119 39.28 -3.22 -12.20
CA LYS A 119 39.79 -1.94 -11.66
C LYS A 119 38.80 -0.78 -11.40
N LYS A 120 38.59 -0.55 -10.09
CA LYS A 120 38.31 0.71 -9.37
C LYS A 120 37.02 1.49 -9.71
N ARG A 121 36.09 1.50 -8.75
CA ARG A 121 35.68 2.70 -7.97
C ARG A 121 34.68 2.28 -6.88
N LYS A 122 35.00 2.60 -5.62
CA LYS A 122 34.03 2.61 -4.52
C LYS A 122 33.23 3.90 -4.70
N GLU A 123 31.96 3.77 -5.07
CA GLU A 123 30.99 4.85 -4.91
C GLU A 123 30.10 4.48 -3.73
N ASP A 124 30.20 5.29 -2.68
CA ASP A 124 29.29 5.24 -1.53
C ASP A 124 27.91 5.67 -2.03
N PHE A 125 26.99 4.71 -2.11
CA PHE A 125 25.59 5.01 -2.40
C PHE A 125 24.98 5.71 -1.18
N PRO A 126 24.28 6.84 -1.37
CA PRO A 126 23.55 7.46 -0.28
C PRO A 126 22.51 6.47 0.22
N ILE A 127 22.56 6.19 1.52
CA ILE A 127 21.49 5.51 2.24
C ILE A 127 20.35 6.54 2.28
N GLU A 128 19.46 6.51 1.28
CA GLU A 128 18.20 7.22 1.38
C GLU A 128 17.45 6.64 2.59
N ASP A 129 17.03 7.51 3.50
CA ASP A 129 16.25 7.17 4.68
C ASP A 129 14.96 6.43 4.28
N ASP A 130 15.02 5.09 4.24
CA ASP A 130 13.89 4.17 4.01
C ASP A 130 12.77 4.33 5.08
N ASN A 131 12.98 5.16 6.10
CA ASN A 131 12.05 5.38 7.21
C ASN A 131 10.79 6.18 6.84
N ASN A 132 10.79 6.93 5.74
CA ASN A 132 9.66 7.81 5.36
C ASN A 132 8.64 7.18 4.39
N LEU A 133 8.90 5.95 3.92
CA LEU A 133 8.00 5.22 3.00
C LEU A 133 6.98 4.33 3.73
N LEU A 134 6.96 4.37 5.07
CA LEU A 134 6.39 3.29 5.88
C LEU A 134 5.25 3.70 6.82
N SER A 135 5.00 4.99 7.04
CA SER A 135 3.98 5.44 7.98
C SER A 135 2.57 5.21 7.41
N LEU A 136 1.83 4.28 8.02
CA LEU A 136 0.37 4.24 7.88
C LEU A 136 -0.19 5.34 8.78
N ASP A 137 -0.84 6.33 8.18
CA ASP A 137 -1.48 7.44 8.89
C ASP A 137 -2.96 7.13 9.16
N ILE A 138 -3.41 7.34 10.40
CA ILE A 138 -4.81 7.10 10.77
C ILE A 138 -5.40 8.42 11.23
N VAL A 139 -6.37 8.91 10.47
CA VAL A 139 -7.02 10.20 10.70
C VAL A 139 -8.44 9.94 11.20
N GLY A 140 -8.74 10.38 12.41
CA GLY A 140 -10.07 10.33 13.00
C GLY A 140 -10.94 11.55 12.67
N PRO A 141 -12.24 11.50 12.98
CA PRO A 141 -13.08 12.69 12.96
C PRO A 141 -12.60 13.72 14.00
N ASN A 142 -12.48 14.98 13.61
CA ASN A 142 -12.20 16.06 14.54
C ASN A 142 -13.50 16.48 15.24
N GLY A 143 -13.56 16.36 16.57
CA GLY A 143 -14.62 16.99 17.37
C GLY A 143 -15.73 16.09 17.92
N THR A 144 -15.49 14.81 18.21
CA THR A 144 -16.39 14.09 19.13
C THR A 144 -16.12 14.54 20.57
N GLN A 145 -16.57 15.76 20.92
CA GLN A 145 -16.85 16.07 22.31
C GLN A 145 -18.02 15.17 22.72
N GLY A 146 -17.75 14.24 23.64
CA GLY A 146 -18.78 13.43 24.27
C GLY A 146 -19.73 14.27 25.13
#